data_AF-A0A9D5WGV8-F1
#
_entry.id   AF-A0A9D5WGV8-F1
#
_cell.length_a   1.000
_cell.length_b   1.000
_cell.length_c   1.000
_cell.angle_alpha   90.00
_cell.angle_beta   90.00
_cell.angle_gamma   90.00
#
_symmetry.space_group_name_H-M   'P 1'
#
loop_
_entity.id
_entity.type
_entity.pdbx_description
1 polymer ?
#
loop_
_entity_poly.entity_id
_entity_poly.type
_entity_poly.pdbx_seq_one_letter_code
_entity_poly.pdbx_strand_id
1 'polypeptide(L)'
;MSNREVTIELNDGRSAVIRGFIRNRDRSMYRRLMLEGQTMSTKEMEASDGEVDVDLSRVMGASDKLIEKLLLEYCGSREQPFEALMDSEFGDDYETISNKVMEVFGRERELPKE
;
A
#
# COMPACT_ATOMS: atom_id res chain seq x y z
N MET A 1 -4.45 16.60 -16.52
CA MET A 1 -3.44 15.52 -16.46
C MET A 1 -4.16 14.26 -16.06
N SER A 2 -3.89 13.14 -16.72
CA SER A 2 -4.62 11.89 -16.44
C SER A 2 -4.11 11.33 -15.11
N ASN A 3 -4.91 11.35 -14.04
CA ASN A 3 -4.59 10.81 -12.70
C ASN A 3 -4.44 9.26 -12.68
N ARG A 4 -4.02 8.66 -13.79
CA ARG A 4 -3.99 7.20 -13.97
C ARG A 4 -2.76 6.56 -13.34
N GLU A 5 -1.66 7.30 -13.30
CA GLU A 5 -0.35 6.84 -12.84
C GLU A 5 0.28 7.94 -11.98
N VAL A 6 0.99 7.53 -10.94
CA VAL A 6 1.70 8.38 -10.01
C VAL A 6 3.15 7.91 -10.00
N THR A 7 4.05 8.79 -10.42
CA THR A 7 5.49 8.56 -10.36
C THR A 7 5.99 8.89 -8.96
N ILE A 8 6.83 8.01 -8.43
CA ILE A 8 7.50 8.11 -7.15
C ILE A 8 8.98 8.27 -7.45
N GLU A 9 9.55 9.40 -7.06
CA GLU A 9 11.00 9.61 -7.10
C GLU A 9 11.62 8.84 -5.93
N LEU A 10 12.55 7.95 -6.24
CA LEU A 10 13.32 7.17 -5.29
C LEU A 10 14.73 7.77 -5.14
N ASN A 11 15.49 7.23 -4.20
CA ASN A 11 16.88 7.65 -4.00
C ASN A 11 17.74 7.41 -5.25
N ASP A 12 18.74 8.25 -5.44
CA ASP A 12 19.75 8.17 -6.51
C ASP A 12 19.18 8.33 -7.93
N GLY A 13 18.05 9.03 -8.07
CA GLY A 13 17.43 9.34 -9.37
C GLY A 13 16.64 8.18 -9.97
N ARG A 14 16.41 7.11 -9.20
CA ARG A 14 15.55 6.00 -9.57
C ARG A 14 14.08 6.39 -9.41
N SER A 15 13.19 5.59 -9.98
CA SER A 15 11.76 5.86 -9.88
C SER A 15 10.93 4.59 -9.82
N ALA A 16 9.77 4.70 -9.20
CA ALA A 16 8.69 3.74 -9.29
C ALA A 16 7.44 4.41 -9.86
N VAL A 17 6.56 3.63 -10.46
CA VAL A 17 5.26 4.11 -10.92
C VAL A 17 4.19 3.25 -10.29
N ILE A 18 3.26 3.89 -9.58
CA ILE A 18 2.06 3.23 -9.07
C ILE A 18 0.85 3.70 -9.85
N ARG A 19 -0.20 2.88 -9.88
CA ARG A 19 -1.50 3.31 -10.38
C ARG A 19 -2.09 4.36 -9.44
N GLY A 20 -2.66 5.42 -9.99
CA GLY A 20 -3.33 6.49 -9.23
C GLY A 20 -4.81 6.23 -8.93
N PHE A 21 -5.33 5.07 -9.30
CA PHE A 21 -6.74 4.70 -9.12
C PHE A 21 -6.92 3.20 -8.90
N ILE A 22 -8.00 2.82 -8.22
CA ILE A 22 -8.41 1.42 -8.09
C ILE A 22 -9.43 1.10 -9.18
N ARG A 23 -9.26 -0.02 -9.89
CA ARG A 23 -10.26 -0.49 -10.86
C ARG A 23 -11.48 -1.01 -10.08
N ASN A 24 -12.69 -0.83 -10.63
CA ASN A 24 -13.92 -1.31 -9.96
C ASN A 24 -13.86 -2.80 -9.56
N ARG A 25 -13.26 -3.66 -10.39
CA ARG A 25 -13.11 -5.09 -10.07
C ARG A 25 -12.19 -5.36 -8.86
N ASP A 26 -11.24 -4.45 -8.59
CA ASP A 26 -10.24 -4.58 -7.54
C ASP A 26 -10.69 -3.87 -6.25
N ARG A 27 -11.82 -3.13 -6.27
CA ARG A 27 -12.34 -2.36 -5.12
C ARG A 27 -12.72 -3.22 -3.92
N SER A 28 -13.32 -4.39 -4.14
CA SER A 28 -13.71 -5.29 -3.04
C SER A 28 -12.47 -5.83 -2.31
N MET A 29 -11.45 -6.22 -3.07
CA MET A 29 -10.16 -6.65 -2.54
C MET A 29 -9.45 -5.49 -1.83
N TYR A 30 -9.40 -4.30 -2.43
CA TYR A 30 -8.83 -3.12 -1.79
C TYR A 30 -9.50 -2.80 -0.45
N ARG A 31 -10.85 -2.76 -0.40
CA ARG A 31 -11.59 -2.56 0.84
C ARG A 31 -11.28 -3.65 1.87
N ARG A 32 -11.16 -4.90 1.43
CA ARG A 32 -10.80 -6.01 2.32
C ARG A 32 -9.39 -5.85 2.88
N LEU A 33 -8.40 -5.51 2.07
CA LEU A 33 -7.01 -5.29 2.51
C LEU A 33 -6.90 -4.10 3.45
N MET A 34 -7.61 -3.00 3.14
CA MET A 34 -7.68 -1.84 4.03
C MET A 34 -8.40 -2.18 5.34
N LEU A 35 -9.49 -2.95 5.29
CA LEU A 35 -10.17 -3.42 6.48
C LEU A 35 -9.30 -4.38 7.28
N GLU A 36 -8.60 -5.32 6.67
CA GLU A 36 -7.65 -6.22 7.36
C GLU A 36 -6.54 -5.42 8.04
N GLY A 37 -6.08 -4.32 7.43
CA GLY A 37 -5.19 -3.33 8.06
C GLY A 37 -5.86 -2.43 9.11
N GLN A 38 -7.18 -2.21 9.05
CA GLN A 38 -7.96 -1.29 9.91
C GLN A 38 -8.72 -1.97 11.06
N THR A 39 -9.11 -3.24 10.98
CA THR A 39 -9.89 -3.94 12.03
C THR A 39 -9.14 -4.03 13.35
N MET A 40 -7.83 -3.76 13.35
CA MET A 40 -7.02 -3.61 14.56
C MET A 40 -7.04 -2.20 15.19
N SER A 41 -7.73 -1.19 14.63
CA SER A 41 -7.60 0.20 15.10
C SER A 41 -8.72 0.72 16.00
N THR A 42 -9.86 0.05 16.18
CA THR A 42 -10.96 0.68 16.96
C THR A 42 -11.74 -0.26 17.89
N LYS A 43 -11.92 -1.54 17.57
CA LYS A 43 -12.69 -2.45 18.45
C LYS A 43 -11.84 -3.25 19.44
N GLU A 44 -10.56 -3.47 19.15
CA GLU A 44 -9.65 -4.16 20.06
C GLU A 44 -8.90 -3.20 21.00
N MET A 45 -8.84 -1.90 20.65
CA MET A 45 -8.27 -0.83 21.49
C MET A 45 -9.12 -0.49 22.72
N GLU A 46 -10.44 -0.66 22.67
CA GLU A 46 -11.32 -0.33 23.81
C GLU A 46 -11.39 -1.45 24.87
N ALA A 47 -10.88 -2.66 24.58
CA ALA A 47 -11.05 -3.83 25.43
C ALA A 47 -9.80 -4.31 26.17
N SER A 48 -8.60 -3.78 25.86
CA SER A 48 -7.35 -4.27 26.47
C SER A 48 -6.59 -3.17 27.21
N ASP A 49 -6.55 -3.27 28.54
CA ASP A 49 -5.74 -2.44 29.45
C ASP A 49 -4.29 -2.94 29.56
N GLY A 50 -3.70 -3.42 28.45
CA GLY A 50 -2.34 -3.95 28.46
C GLY A 50 -2.06 -4.89 27.30
N GLU A 51 -1.03 -4.56 26.53
CA GLU A 51 -0.36 -5.39 25.52
C GLU A 51 -1.26 -5.95 24.40
N VAL A 52 -1.40 -5.14 23.34
CA VAL A 52 -1.91 -5.61 22.06
C VAL A 52 -0.79 -6.37 21.35
N ASP A 53 -0.89 -7.69 21.30
CA ASP A 53 -0.02 -8.54 20.47
C ASP A 53 -0.44 -8.36 19.01
N VAL A 54 0.07 -7.30 18.39
CA VAL A 54 -0.16 -6.99 16.98
C VAL A 54 0.50 -8.10 16.17
N ASP A 55 -0.28 -8.94 15.50
CA ASP A 55 0.25 -9.88 14.49
C ASP A 55 0.71 -9.09 13.26
N LEU A 56 1.88 -8.46 13.41
CA LEU A 56 2.62 -7.65 12.44
C LEU A 56 2.75 -8.36 11.09
N SER A 57 2.79 -9.70 11.09
CA SER A 57 2.84 -10.55 9.91
C SER A 57 1.62 -10.35 8.99
N ARG A 58 0.44 -10.11 9.56
CA ARG A 58 -0.80 -9.93 8.78
C ARG A 58 -0.91 -8.52 8.20
N VAL A 59 -0.42 -7.51 8.92
CA VAL A 59 -0.41 -6.10 8.48
C VAL A 59 0.58 -5.90 7.34
N MET A 60 1.78 -6.50 7.45
CA MET A 60 2.75 -6.52 6.36
C MET A 60 2.17 -7.21 5.12
N GLY A 61 1.57 -8.40 5.28
CA GLY A 61 1.00 -9.14 4.16
C GLY A 61 -0.17 -8.45 3.43
N ALA A 62 -0.93 -7.58 4.10
CA ALA A 62 -1.97 -6.78 3.45
C ALA A 62 -1.38 -5.60 2.64
N SER A 63 -0.32 -4.99 3.16
CA SER A 63 0.40 -3.89 2.51
C SER A 63 1.16 -4.39 1.27
N ASP A 64 1.80 -5.55 1.35
CA ASP A 64 2.50 -6.20 0.24
C ASP A 64 1.57 -6.45 -0.95
N LYS A 65 0.42 -7.08 -0.69
CA LYS A 65 -0.58 -7.35 -1.73
C LYS A 65 -1.12 -6.07 -2.36
N LEU A 66 -1.18 -4.99 -1.59
CA LEU A 66 -1.64 -3.71 -2.10
C LEU A 66 -0.59 -3.10 -3.03
N ILE A 67 0.68 -3.09 -2.61
CA ILE A 67 1.81 -2.60 -3.42
C ILE A 67 1.93 -3.46 -4.69
N GLU A 68 1.87 -4.79 -4.58
CA GLU A 68 1.92 -5.72 -5.72
C GLU A 68 0.90 -5.38 -6.82
N LYS A 69 -0.30 -4.94 -6.45
CA LYS A 69 -1.39 -4.65 -7.40
C LYS A 69 -1.32 -3.24 -7.97
N LEU A 70 -0.72 -2.31 -7.23
CA LEU A 70 -0.65 -0.90 -7.60
C LEU A 70 0.65 -0.55 -8.31
N LEU A 71 1.75 -1.23 -8.00
CA LEU A 71 3.05 -1.01 -8.61
C LEU A 71 3.04 -1.47 -10.07
N LEU A 72 3.26 -0.52 -10.98
CA LEU A 72 3.27 -0.72 -12.43
C LEU A 72 4.69 -0.81 -12.97
N GLU A 73 5.63 -0.11 -12.34
CA GLU A 73 7.02 -0.03 -12.75
C GLU A 73 7.92 0.20 -11.54
N TYR A 74 9.08 -0.45 -11.51
CA TYR A 74 10.14 -0.22 -10.53
C TYR A 74 11.50 -0.18 -11.23
N CYS A 75 12.24 0.92 -11.06
CA CYS A 75 13.54 1.14 -11.71
C CYS A 75 13.54 0.92 -13.23
N GLY A 76 12.46 1.30 -13.92
CA GLY A 76 12.29 1.11 -15.37
C GLY A 76 11.83 -0.29 -15.79
N SER A 77 11.74 -1.25 -14.87
CA SER A 77 11.16 -2.56 -15.14
C SER A 77 9.66 -2.57 -14.90
N ARG A 78 8.91 -3.04 -15.91
CA ARG A 78 7.47 -3.35 -15.82
C ARG A 78 7.19 -4.84 -15.69
N GLU A 79 8.22 -5.66 -15.82
CA GLU A 79 8.14 -7.10 -15.66
C GLU A 79 8.32 -7.41 -14.17
N GLN A 80 7.25 -7.90 -13.55
CA GLN A 80 7.20 -8.26 -12.13
C GLN A 80 7.81 -7.19 -11.19
N PRO A 81 7.33 -5.92 -11.24
CA PRO A 81 7.98 -4.81 -10.55
C PRO A 81 7.97 -4.96 -9.02
N PHE A 82 7.02 -5.72 -8.47
CA PHE A 82 6.97 -6.03 -7.04
C PHE A 82 8.06 -7.04 -6.63
N GLU A 83 8.30 -8.08 -7.43
CA GLU A 83 9.40 -9.03 -7.16
C GLU A 83 10.74 -8.30 -7.25
N ALA A 84 10.92 -7.44 -8.26
CA ALA A 84 12.11 -6.60 -8.37
C ALA A 84 12.30 -5.64 -7.18
N LEU A 85 11.22 -5.15 -6.57
CA LEU A 85 11.26 -4.36 -5.34
C LEU A 85 11.65 -5.22 -4.13
N MET A 86 11.14 -6.44 -4.02
CA MET A 86 11.43 -7.34 -2.90
C MET A 86 12.84 -7.92 -2.96
N ASP A 87 13.36 -8.17 -4.16
CA ASP A 87 14.73 -8.63 -4.42
C ASP A 87 15.74 -7.47 -4.45
N SER A 88 15.26 -6.24 -4.27
CA SER A 88 16.08 -5.03 -4.24
C SER A 88 17.01 -5.01 -3.03
N GLU A 89 18.28 -4.66 -3.25
CA GLU A 89 19.21 -4.36 -2.15
C GLU A 89 18.88 -3.02 -1.44
N PHE A 90 17.96 -2.23 -2.01
CA PHE A 90 17.54 -0.93 -1.50
C PHE A 90 16.30 -1.04 -0.62
N GLY A 91 16.50 -1.37 0.66
CA GLY A 91 15.41 -1.58 1.63
C GLY A 91 14.49 -0.36 1.83
N ASP A 92 15.03 0.85 1.68
CA ASP A 92 14.28 2.11 1.85
C ASP A 92 13.25 2.36 0.73
N ASP A 93 13.42 1.72 -0.42
CA ASP A 93 12.50 1.91 -1.56
C ASP A 93 11.13 1.31 -1.25
N TYR A 94 11.10 0.16 -0.57
CA TYR A 94 9.85 -0.46 -0.14
C TYR A 94 9.07 0.48 0.78
N GLU A 95 9.74 1.05 1.79
CA GLU A 95 9.12 1.99 2.72
C GLU A 95 8.60 3.23 2.00
N THR A 96 9.39 3.79 1.08
CA THR A 96 9.01 4.97 0.30
C THR A 96 7.78 4.71 -0.57
N ILE A 97 7.75 3.58 -1.28
CA ILE A 97 6.64 3.19 -2.15
C ILE A 97 5.40 2.89 -1.30
N SER A 98 5.55 2.16 -0.20
CA SER A 98 4.47 1.84 0.75
C SER A 98 3.81 3.11 1.29
N ASN A 99 4.61 4.06 1.78
CA ASN A 99 4.12 5.35 2.27
C ASN A 99 3.36 6.12 1.19
N LYS A 100 3.86 6.11 -0.06
CA LYS A 100 3.20 6.81 -1.15
C LYS A 100 1.88 6.16 -1.57
N VAL A 101 1.83 4.82 -1.59
CA VAL A 101 0.59 4.06 -1.80
C VAL A 101 -0.44 4.42 -0.73
N MET A 102 -0.02 4.49 0.53
CA MET A 102 -0.90 4.89 1.64
C MET A 102 -1.31 6.36 1.56
N GLU A 103 -0.49 7.26 1.03
CA GLU A 103 -0.88 8.66 0.81
C GLU A 103 -1.97 8.78 -0.28
N VAL A 104 -1.80 8.06 -1.39
CA VAL A 104 -2.72 8.11 -2.54
C VAL A 104 -4.06 7.46 -2.20
N PHE A 105 -4.03 6.35 -1.47
CA PHE A 105 -5.22 5.52 -1.26
C PHE A 105 -5.74 5.51 0.18
N GLY A 106 -4.91 5.81 1.17
CA GLY A 106 -5.30 5.92 2.58
C GLY A 106 -6.18 7.15 2.89
N ARG A 107 -6.37 8.07 1.93
CA ARG A 107 -7.32 9.19 2.03
C ARG A 107 -8.77 8.84 1.67
N GLU A 108 -9.11 7.60 1.28
CA GLU A 108 -10.51 7.11 1.31
C GLU A 108 -11.05 6.93 2.77
N ARG A 109 -10.51 7.68 3.74
CA ARG A 109 -11.05 7.84 5.10
C ARG A 109 -12.27 8.77 5.15
N GLU A 110 -12.53 9.54 4.11
CA GLU A 110 -13.83 10.20 3.96
C GLU A 110 -14.85 9.18 3.47
N LEU A 111 -15.38 8.40 4.42
CA LEU A 111 -16.68 7.73 4.27
C LEU A 111 -17.63 8.69 3.56
N PRO A 112 -18.42 8.25 2.56
CA PRO A 112 -19.46 9.09 2.01
C PRO A 112 -20.36 9.50 3.18
N LYS A 113 -20.43 10.82 3.45
CA LYS A 113 -21.45 11.38 4.32
C LYS A 113 -22.78 11.15 3.61
N GLU A 114 -23.50 10.12 4.01
CA GLU A 114 -24.96 10.07 3.85
C GLU A 114 -25.61 10.87 4.99
#